data_AF-A0A8H7XX87-F1
#
_entry.id   AF-A0A8H7XX87-F1
#
_cell.length_a   1.000
_cell.length_b   1.000
_cell.length_c   1.000
_cell.angle_alpha   90.00
_cell.angle_beta   90.00
_cell.angle_gamma   90.00
#
_symmetry.space_group_name_H-M   'P 1'
#
loop_
_entity.id
_entity.type
_entity.pdbx_description
1 polymer ?
#
loop_
_entity_poly.entity_id
_entity_poly.type
_entity_poly.pdbx_seq_one_letter_code
_entity_poly.pdbx_strand_id
1 'polypeptide(L)'
;MSADWSIGVETPEAALYVLRVFQSHPGHTVVSVAHRLLSKGVQFRTLVGRKNVVQVHQPYKEVIFYRKVSYKFTNDDYESSMLACRQILDQQRGRAALLMGGIVGRIAKEYLSTESVLQGPSVELLRNGRGYVANPEAELLAYCNDGLTEHDIAIIIGSYSLMTDFKNQVGVKSWFPPPAVWNEIDKNGIGWLEWTERNEYWYQTRLELI
;
A
#
# COMPACT_ATOMS: atom_id res chain seq x y z
N MET A 1 -17.58 20.69 -6.19
CA MET A 1 -16.91 20.05 -7.35
C MET A 1 -17.15 18.56 -7.23
N SER A 2 -17.73 17.95 -8.27
CA SER A 2 -17.84 16.48 -8.38
C SER A 2 -16.43 15.91 -8.45
N ALA A 3 -16.15 14.83 -7.71
CA ALA A 3 -14.90 14.10 -7.86
C ALA A 3 -14.93 13.34 -9.20
N ASP A 4 -14.05 13.69 -10.15
CA ASP A 4 -13.90 13.04 -11.47
C ASP A 4 -13.23 11.64 -11.39
N TRP A 5 -13.35 10.97 -10.24
CA TRP A 5 -12.77 9.65 -9.99
C TRP A 5 -13.77 8.74 -9.26
N SER A 6 -13.61 7.44 -9.47
CA SER A 6 -14.47 6.39 -8.91
C SER A 6 -13.72 5.56 -7.86
N ILE A 7 -14.44 4.93 -6.92
CA ILE A 7 -13.84 3.94 -6.02
C ILE A 7 -13.66 2.62 -6.77
N GLY A 8 -12.43 2.12 -6.81
CA GLY A 8 -12.10 0.77 -7.26
C GLY A 8 -11.70 -0.12 -6.09
N VAL A 9 -12.13 -1.37 -6.10
CA VAL A 9 -11.77 -2.40 -5.11
C VAL A 9 -11.48 -3.72 -5.82
N GLU A 10 -10.66 -4.57 -5.20
CA GLU A 10 -10.14 -5.79 -5.85
C GLU A 10 -10.90 -7.07 -5.44
N THR A 11 -11.68 -7.04 -4.36
CA THR A 11 -12.42 -8.21 -3.87
C THR A 11 -13.94 -8.00 -3.82
N PRO A 12 -14.75 -9.06 -4.00
CA PRO A 12 -16.21 -8.99 -3.87
C PRO A 12 -16.66 -8.52 -2.48
N GLU A 13 -15.94 -8.90 -1.41
CA GLU A 13 -16.26 -8.52 -0.04
C GLU A 13 -16.09 -7.01 0.16
N ALA A 14 -15.01 -6.43 -0.40
CA ALA A 14 -14.78 -5.00 -0.40
C ALA A 14 -15.86 -4.26 -1.20
N ALA A 15 -16.25 -4.79 -2.36
CA ALA A 15 -17.32 -4.21 -3.18
C ALA A 15 -18.66 -4.20 -2.42
N LEU A 16 -19.01 -5.31 -1.78
CA LEU A 16 -20.23 -5.41 -0.97
C LEU A 16 -20.19 -4.46 0.24
N TYR A 17 -19.04 -4.34 0.90
CA TYR A 17 -18.85 -3.37 1.99
C TYR A 17 -19.10 -1.93 1.51
N VAL A 18 -18.50 -1.53 0.39
CA VAL A 18 -18.67 -0.20 -0.21
C VAL A 18 -20.14 0.09 -0.53
N LEU A 19 -20.83 -0.86 -1.18
CA LEU A 19 -22.26 -0.73 -1.52
C LEU A 19 -23.13 -0.57 -0.27
N ARG A 20 -22.87 -1.35 0.79
CA ARG A 20 -23.58 -1.23 2.06
C ARG A 20 -23.36 0.12 2.74
N VAL A 21 -22.15 0.66 2.67
CA VAL A 21 -21.88 2.02 3.20
C VAL A 21 -22.69 3.06 2.44
N PHE A 22 -22.70 3.03 1.10
CA PHE A 22 -23.52 3.95 0.31
C PHE A 22 -25.01 3.86 0.65
N GLN A 23 -25.54 2.64 0.84
CA GLN A 23 -26.94 2.42 1.19
C GLN A 23 -27.29 2.86 2.61
N SER A 24 -26.32 2.91 3.53
CA SER A 24 -26.57 3.26 4.93
C SER A 24 -26.99 4.72 5.15
N HIS A 25 -26.66 5.62 4.23
CA HIS A 25 -27.06 7.03 4.34
C HIS A 25 -27.15 7.71 2.96
N PRO A 26 -28.28 8.34 2.58
CA PRO A 26 -28.45 8.98 1.27
C PRO A 26 -27.46 10.13 0.99
N GLY A 27 -26.89 10.74 2.03
CA GLY A 27 -25.90 11.80 1.91
C GLY A 27 -24.47 11.33 1.62
N HIS A 28 -24.23 10.01 1.55
CA HIS A 28 -22.88 9.51 1.27
C HIS A 28 -22.44 9.82 -0.16
N THR A 29 -21.37 10.61 -0.26
CA THR A 29 -20.63 10.85 -1.51
C THR A 29 -19.48 9.86 -1.65
N VAL A 30 -18.95 9.73 -2.87
CA VAL A 30 -17.70 9.00 -3.17
C VAL A 30 -16.56 9.41 -2.22
N VAL A 31 -16.41 10.71 -1.95
CA VAL A 31 -15.39 11.22 -1.03
C VAL A 31 -15.64 10.77 0.41
N SER A 32 -16.89 10.83 0.89
CA SER A 32 -17.21 10.42 2.26
C SER A 32 -17.00 8.91 2.48
N VAL A 33 -17.31 8.10 1.46
CA VAL A 33 -17.07 6.64 1.52
C VAL A 33 -15.58 6.36 1.48
N ALA A 34 -14.81 7.01 0.59
CA ALA A 34 -13.36 6.87 0.55
C ALA A 34 -12.68 7.28 1.86
N HIS A 35 -13.14 8.36 2.50
CA HIS A 35 -12.66 8.76 3.82
C HIS A 35 -12.92 7.67 4.87
N ARG A 36 -14.10 7.05 4.84
CA ARG A 36 -14.41 5.92 5.72
C ARG A 36 -13.50 4.72 5.47
N LEU A 37 -13.29 4.32 4.21
CA LEU A 37 -12.38 3.23 3.86
C LEU A 37 -10.95 3.51 4.34
N LEU A 38 -10.43 4.73 4.11
CA LEU A 38 -9.13 5.19 4.62
C LEU A 38 -9.05 5.08 6.14
N SER A 39 -10.05 5.58 6.86
CA SER A 39 -10.07 5.53 8.34
C SER A 39 -9.98 4.10 8.84
N LYS A 40 -10.65 3.16 8.15
CA LYS A 40 -10.67 1.73 8.45
C LYS A 40 -9.48 0.95 7.90
N GLY A 41 -8.57 1.58 7.16
CA GLY A 41 -7.42 0.90 6.55
C GLY A 41 -7.83 -0.16 5.52
N VAL A 42 -9.00 -0.02 4.90
CA VAL A 42 -9.48 -0.89 3.83
C VAL A 42 -8.75 -0.54 2.55
N GLN A 43 -8.29 -1.55 1.81
CA GLN A 43 -7.67 -1.36 0.50
C GLN A 43 -8.71 -0.88 -0.53
N PHE A 44 -8.41 0.21 -1.23
CA PHE A 44 -9.19 0.67 -2.38
C PHE A 44 -8.35 1.56 -3.29
N ARG A 45 -8.92 1.98 -4.42
CA ARG A 45 -8.29 2.86 -5.40
C ARG A 45 -9.23 4.01 -5.73
N THR A 46 -8.67 5.18 -6.00
CA THR A 46 -9.40 6.28 -6.63
C THR A 46 -9.08 6.21 -8.12
N LEU A 47 -9.96 5.65 -8.93
CA LEU A 47 -9.70 5.37 -10.35
C LEU A 47 -10.17 6.52 -11.23
N VAL A 48 -9.37 6.87 -12.23
CA VAL A 48 -9.77 7.78 -13.32
C VAL A 48 -9.73 7.04 -14.65
N GLY A 49 -10.74 7.23 -15.50
CA GLY A 49 -10.76 6.65 -16.84
C GLY A 49 -9.86 7.43 -17.79
N ARG A 50 -8.90 6.76 -18.44
CA ARG A 50 -8.01 7.36 -19.43
C ARG A 50 -7.69 6.44 -20.60
N LYS A 51 -7.35 7.06 -21.73
CA LYS A 51 -6.77 6.39 -22.90
C LYS A 51 -5.24 6.46 -22.81
N ASN A 52 -4.55 5.47 -23.39
CA ASN A 52 -3.08 5.45 -23.55
C ASN A 52 -2.27 5.52 -22.24
N VAL A 53 -2.68 4.78 -21.21
CA VAL A 53 -1.91 4.68 -19.95
C VAL A 53 -0.97 3.48 -20.04
N VAL A 54 0.29 3.66 -19.64
CA VAL A 54 1.28 2.58 -19.58
C VAL A 54 1.34 2.06 -18.14
N GLN A 55 1.07 0.76 -17.98
CA GLN A 55 1.25 0.11 -16.69
C GLN A 55 2.73 0.15 -16.31
N VAL A 56 3.03 0.70 -15.13
CA VAL A 56 4.38 0.60 -14.59
C VAL A 56 4.52 -0.77 -13.95
N HIS A 57 5.08 -1.71 -14.72
CA HIS A 57 5.60 -2.95 -14.17
C HIS A 57 7.10 -2.76 -13.96
N GLN A 58 7.49 -2.35 -12.75
CA GLN A 58 8.88 -2.43 -12.34
C GLN A 58 8.99 -3.64 -11.40
N PRO A 59 9.51 -4.78 -11.89
CA PRO A 59 9.76 -5.93 -11.03
C PRO A 59 10.72 -5.52 -9.91
N TYR A 60 10.54 -6.09 -8.73
CA TYR A 60 11.47 -5.89 -7.61
C TYR A 60 12.90 -6.17 -8.08
N LYS A 61 13.76 -5.15 -8.01
CA LYS A 61 15.20 -5.38 -8.06
C LYS A 61 15.67 -5.53 -6.62
N GLU A 62 16.11 -6.73 -6.28
CA GLU A 62 16.82 -6.99 -5.03
C GLU A 62 18.00 -6.03 -4.94
N VAL A 63 17.92 -5.07 -4.02
CA VAL A 63 19.10 -4.34 -3.58
C VAL A 63 19.72 -5.20 -2.50
N ILE A 64 20.67 -6.04 -2.88
CA ILE A 64 21.44 -6.85 -1.95
C ILE A 64 22.26 -5.89 -1.10
N PHE A 65 21.88 -5.71 0.17
CA PHE A 65 22.75 -5.08 1.13
C PHE A 65 23.88 -6.07 1.46
N TYR A 66 25.11 -5.59 1.63
CA TYR A 66 26.31 -6.40 1.91
C TYR A 66 26.30 -7.10 3.29
N ARG A 67 25.13 -7.32 3.89
CA ARG A 67 24.94 -7.91 5.22
C ARG A 67 24.68 -9.41 5.11
N LYS A 68 25.31 -10.19 5.99
CA LYS A 68 25.04 -11.62 6.13
C LYS A 68 23.73 -11.87 6.86
N VAL A 69 23.11 -13.03 6.65
CA VAL A 69 21.87 -13.43 7.35
C VAL A 69 22.03 -13.46 8.89
N SER A 70 23.25 -13.70 9.37
CA SER A 70 23.63 -13.69 10.79
C SER A 70 23.80 -12.28 11.39
N TYR A 71 23.68 -11.22 10.57
CA TYR A 71 23.76 -9.85 11.05
C TYR A 71 22.68 -9.56 12.10
N LYS A 72 23.10 -8.94 13.20
CA LYS A 72 22.23 -8.45 14.27
C LYS A 72 21.91 -7.00 13.99
N PHE A 73 20.65 -6.74 13.69
CA PHE A 73 20.16 -5.40 13.43
C PHE A 73 20.11 -4.58 14.71
N THR A 74 20.36 -3.29 14.56
CA THR A 74 20.45 -2.28 15.61
C THR A 74 19.34 -1.25 15.46
N ASN A 75 19.20 -0.37 16.45
CA ASN A 75 18.28 0.75 16.36
C ASN A 75 18.66 1.71 15.20
N ASP A 76 19.95 1.95 14.95
CA ASP A 76 20.41 2.77 13.80
C ASP A 76 19.96 2.19 12.45
N ASP A 77 19.86 0.86 12.34
CA ASP A 77 19.36 0.21 11.14
C ASP A 77 17.87 0.47 10.94
N TYR A 78 17.10 0.44 12.03
CA TYR A 78 15.69 0.77 12.02
C TYR A 78 15.46 2.22 11.61
N GLU A 79 16.16 3.16 12.24
CA GLU A 79 16.08 4.58 11.91
C GLU A 79 16.44 4.85 10.44
N SER A 80 17.51 4.20 9.95
CA SER A 80 17.91 4.28 8.53
C SER A 80 16.81 3.72 7.61
N SER A 81 16.16 2.63 8.00
CA SER A 81 15.04 2.06 7.26
C SER A 81 13.83 2.99 7.23
N MET A 82 13.51 3.63 8.36
CA MET A 82 12.37 4.54 8.47
C MET A 82 12.62 5.84 7.71
N LEU A 83 13.87 6.31 7.64
CA LEU A 83 14.24 7.41 6.76
C LEU A 83 14.02 7.07 5.28
N ALA A 84 14.43 5.88 4.84
CA ALA A 84 14.19 5.42 3.47
C ALA A 84 12.68 5.24 3.18
N CYS A 85 11.91 4.71 4.13
CA CYS A 85 10.46 4.63 4.06
C CYS A 85 9.84 6.02 3.85
N ARG A 86 10.23 7.00 4.68
CA ARG A 86 9.75 8.38 4.57
C ARG A 86 10.08 9.01 3.21
N GLN A 87 11.28 8.79 2.68
CA GLN A 87 11.66 9.30 1.35
C GLN A 87 10.78 8.76 0.23
N ILE A 88 10.32 7.51 0.32
CA ILE A 88 9.35 6.94 -0.62
C ILE A 88 7.96 7.55 -0.41
N LEU A 89 7.54 7.70 0.85
CA LEU A 89 6.21 8.19 1.22
C LEU A 89 6.01 9.69 0.94
N ASP A 90 7.06 10.50 1.05
CA ASP A 90 7.02 11.93 0.72
C ASP A 90 6.83 12.18 -0.80
N GLN A 91 6.95 11.14 -1.62
CA GLN A 91 6.67 11.18 -3.05
C GLN A 91 5.23 10.77 -3.34
N GLN A 92 4.86 10.76 -4.62
CA GLN A 92 3.53 10.36 -5.07
C GLN A 92 3.10 8.95 -4.63
N ARG A 93 4.09 8.10 -4.35
CA ARG A 93 3.92 6.73 -3.85
C ARG A 93 3.27 6.70 -2.46
N GLY A 94 3.43 7.74 -1.64
CA GLY A 94 2.77 7.83 -0.34
C GLY A 94 1.25 7.71 -0.41
N ARG A 95 0.64 8.32 -1.43
CA ARG A 95 -0.81 8.22 -1.65
C ARG A 95 -1.23 6.79 -1.97
N ALA A 96 -0.47 6.10 -2.80
CA ALA A 96 -0.70 4.69 -3.13
C ALA A 96 -0.50 3.78 -1.90
N ALA A 97 0.45 4.11 -1.02
CA ALA A 97 0.67 3.40 0.23
C ALA A 97 -0.54 3.53 1.19
N LEU A 98 -1.08 4.74 1.37
CA LEU A 98 -2.31 4.95 2.15
C LEU A 98 -3.50 4.16 1.60
N LEU A 99 -3.67 4.16 0.28
CA LEU A 99 -4.74 3.45 -0.43
C LEU A 99 -4.60 1.91 -0.39
N MET A 100 -3.37 1.41 -0.20
CA MET A 100 -3.12 -0.02 -0.05
C MET A 100 -3.75 -0.58 1.23
N GLY A 101 -4.02 0.26 2.23
CA GLY A 101 -4.53 -0.20 3.51
C GLY A 101 -3.56 -1.17 4.21
N GLY A 102 -4.08 -1.94 5.17
CA GLY A 102 -3.28 -2.94 5.89
C GLY A 102 -2.03 -2.35 6.56
N ILE A 103 -0.97 -3.17 6.66
CA ILE A 103 0.30 -2.76 7.31
C ILE A 103 1.00 -1.61 6.56
N VAL A 104 0.97 -1.61 5.22
CA VAL A 104 1.60 -0.56 4.40
C VAL A 104 0.90 0.77 4.60
N GLY A 105 -0.43 0.78 4.52
CA GLY A 105 -1.24 1.96 4.79
C GLY A 105 -1.14 2.44 6.23
N ARG A 106 -1.03 1.51 7.20
CA ARG A 106 -0.79 1.86 8.60
C ARG A 106 0.55 2.56 8.80
N ILE A 107 1.64 2.05 8.23
CA ILE A 107 2.95 2.70 8.28
C ILE A 107 2.88 4.08 7.60
N ALA A 108 2.24 4.17 6.43
CA ALA A 108 2.10 5.43 5.71
C ALA A 108 1.37 6.51 6.53
N LYS A 109 0.39 6.14 7.36
CA LYS A 109 -0.33 7.06 8.26
C LYS A 109 0.54 7.69 9.35
N GLU A 110 1.70 7.12 9.68
CA GLU A 110 2.66 7.76 10.61
C GLU A 110 3.25 9.05 10.01
N TYR A 111 3.34 9.11 8.68
CA TYR A 111 4.05 10.19 7.98
C TYR A 111 3.12 11.11 7.20
N LEU A 112 1.94 10.63 6.80
CA LEU A 112 1.09 11.29 5.81
C LEU A 112 -0.32 11.58 6.33
N SER A 113 -0.83 12.78 6.01
CA SER A 113 -2.25 13.10 6.13
C SER A 113 -3.08 12.37 5.08
N THR A 114 -4.26 11.90 5.47
CA THR A 114 -5.22 11.24 4.58
C THR A 114 -5.95 12.18 3.63
N GLU A 115 -5.89 13.50 3.86
CA GLU A 115 -6.64 14.48 3.06
C GLU A 115 -6.21 14.52 1.59
N SER A 116 -4.91 14.37 1.33
CA SER A 116 -4.35 14.38 -0.03
C SER A 116 -4.89 13.23 -0.90
N VAL A 117 -5.26 12.11 -0.27
CA VAL A 117 -5.82 10.94 -0.95
C VAL A 117 -7.20 11.24 -1.54
N LEU A 118 -8.00 12.07 -0.85
CA LEU A 118 -9.38 12.35 -1.23
C LEU A 118 -9.51 13.24 -2.48
N GLN A 119 -8.42 13.83 -2.95
CA GLN A 119 -8.40 14.61 -4.19
C GLN A 119 -8.36 13.72 -5.45
N GLY A 120 -8.23 12.40 -5.29
CA GLY A 120 -8.13 11.46 -6.40
C GLY A 120 -6.70 11.25 -6.87
N PRO A 121 -6.53 10.63 -8.06
CA PRO A 121 -5.21 10.38 -8.64
C PRO A 121 -4.33 11.61 -8.75
N SER A 122 -3.03 11.36 -8.68
CA SER A 122 -2.06 12.45 -8.76
C SER A 122 -1.96 13.15 -10.10
N VAL A 123 -1.57 14.42 -10.05
CA VAL A 123 -1.23 15.20 -11.25
C VAL A 123 -0.13 14.51 -12.07
N GLU A 124 0.81 13.82 -11.43
CA GLU A 124 1.90 13.16 -12.13
C GLU A 124 1.44 11.91 -12.89
N LEU A 125 0.55 11.09 -12.33
CA LEU A 125 -0.15 10.04 -13.07
C LEU A 125 -0.90 10.65 -14.26
N LEU A 126 -1.63 11.75 -14.01
CA LEU A 126 -2.41 12.45 -15.03
C LEU A 126 -1.53 13.06 -16.15
N ARG A 127 -0.27 13.39 -15.86
CA ARG A 127 0.66 13.98 -16.83
C ARG A 127 1.49 12.93 -17.57
N ASN A 128 2.02 11.95 -16.85
CA ASN A 128 3.01 11.01 -17.36
C ASN A 128 2.38 9.68 -17.81
N GLY A 129 1.12 9.40 -17.44
CA GLY A 129 0.40 8.18 -17.81
C GLY A 129 1.04 6.91 -17.26
N ARG A 130 1.69 6.99 -16.10
CA ARG A 130 2.48 5.91 -15.49
C ARG A 130 1.97 5.58 -14.10
N GLY A 131 1.42 4.39 -13.92
CA GLY A 131 0.97 3.91 -12.62
C GLY A 131 0.30 2.55 -12.68
N TYR A 132 -0.61 2.31 -11.73
CA TYR A 132 -1.52 1.17 -11.76
C TYR A 132 -2.52 1.34 -12.89
N VAL A 133 -2.79 0.25 -13.60
CA VAL A 133 -3.80 0.17 -14.67
C VAL A 133 -4.71 -1.02 -14.39
N ALA A 134 -5.99 -0.75 -14.18
CA ALA A 134 -7.04 -1.76 -14.15
C ALA A 134 -7.46 -2.08 -15.58
N ASN A 135 -7.54 -3.37 -15.89
CA ASN A 135 -7.87 -3.90 -17.21
C ASN A 135 -6.96 -3.35 -18.33
N PRO A 136 -5.64 -3.64 -18.30
CA PRO A 136 -4.68 -3.11 -19.27
C PRO A 136 -4.95 -3.56 -20.72
N GLU A 137 -5.73 -4.62 -20.91
CA GLU A 137 -6.11 -5.16 -22.22
C GLU A 137 -7.29 -4.43 -22.87
N ALA A 138 -7.97 -3.52 -22.14
CA ALA A 138 -9.07 -2.75 -22.68
C ALA A 138 -8.58 -1.66 -23.63
N GLU A 139 -8.76 -1.86 -24.94
CA GLU A 139 -8.31 -0.95 -26.01
C GLU A 139 -8.92 0.46 -25.96
N LEU A 140 -10.08 0.64 -25.30
CA LEU A 140 -10.88 1.87 -25.40
C LEU A 140 -10.79 2.80 -24.19
N LEU A 141 -10.65 2.24 -22.97
CA LEU A 141 -10.59 3.00 -21.72
C LEU A 141 -9.97 2.14 -20.61
N ALA A 142 -8.83 2.59 -20.11
CA ALA A 142 -8.15 1.98 -18.98
C ALA A 142 -8.40 2.81 -17.72
N TYR A 143 -8.66 2.16 -16.59
CA TYR A 143 -8.79 2.85 -15.31
C TYR A 143 -7.43 2.91 -14.64
N CYS A 144 -6.95 4.10 -14.30
CA CYS A 144 -5.62 4.25 -13.73
C CYS A 144 -5.62 4.88 -12.34
N ASN A 145 -4.56 4.59 -11.60
CA ASN A 145 -4.27 5.18 -10.30
C ASN A 145 -2.76 5.19 -10.02
N ASP A 146 -2.35 5.92 -8.99
CA ASP A 146 -1.02 5.76 -8.39
C ASP A 146 -0.81 4.28 -7.97
N GLY A 147 0.41 3.78 -8.16
CA GLY A 147 0.78 2.40 -7.85
C GLY A 147 2.04 2.34 -7.02
N LEU A 148 2.11 1.30 -6.19
CA LEU A 148 3.35 0.88 -5.54
C LEU A 148 3.93 -0.31 -6.31
N THR A 149 5.24 -0.31 -6.47
CA THR A 149 5.99 -1.49 -6.92
C THR A 149 6.25 -2.41 -5.72
N GLU A 150 6.59 -3.67 -5.98
CA GLU A 150 7.06 -4.58 -4.91
C GLU A 150 8.29 -4.03 -4.18
N HIS A 151 9.14 -3.29 -4.88
CA HIS A 151 10.28 -2.60 -4.30
C HIS A 151 9.88 -1.50 -3.31
N ASP A 152 8.85 -0.71 -3.66
CA ASP A 152 8.33 0.30 -2.76
C ASP A 152 7.76 -0.33 -1.50
N ILE A 153 6.98 -1.41 -1.64
CA ILE A 153 6.44 -2.17 -0.51
C ILE A 153 7.57 -2.68 0.37
N ALA A 154 8.62 -3.26 -0.23
CA ALA A 154 9.78 -3.77 0.49
C ALA A 154 10.51 -2.68 1.28
N ILE A 155 10.69 -1.48 0.71
CA ILE A 155 11.27 -0.34 1.45
C ILE A 155 10.35 0.09 2.60
N ILE A 156 9.04 0.20 2.35
CA ILE A 156 8.08 0.68 3.35
C ILE A 156 8.02 -0.24 4.57
N ILE A 157 8.03 -1.56 4.36
CA ILE A 157 8.04 -2.53 5.48
C ILE A 157 9.45 -2.75 6.09
N GLY A 158 10.46 -2.09 5.53
CA GLY A 158 11.84 -2.15 5.99
C GLY A 158 12.51 -3.49 5.76
N SER A 159 12.38 -4.03 4.54
CA SER A 159 12.99 -5.29 4.11
C SER A 159 14.46 -5.13 3.72
N TYR A 160 15.26 -6.13 4.07
CA TYR A 160 16.65 -6.29 3.70
C TYR A 160 16.85 -7.64 3.02
N SER A 161 17.47 -7.62 1.85
CA SER A 161 18.05 -8.79 1.20
C SER A 161 19.44 -9.05 1.77
N LEU A 162 19.64 -10.23 2.34
CA LEU A 162 20.84 -10.65 3.09
C LEU A 162 21.55 -11.81 2.38
N MET A 163 22.87 -11.80 2.44
CA MET A 163 23.69 -12.87 1.91
C MET A 163 23.59 -14.12 2.81
N THR A 164 23.34 -15.28 2.21
CA THR A 164 23.49 -16.58 2.87
C THR A 164 24.82 -17.22 2.50
N ASP A 165 25.16 -18.33 3.16
CA ASP A 165 26.38 -19.09 2.84
C ASP A 165 26.23 -19.93 1.54
N PHE A 166 25.03 -19.96 0.95
CA PHE A 166 24.73 -20.70 -0.27
C PHE A 166 24.66 -19.77 -1.48
N LYS A 167 25.30 -20.18 -2.59
CA LYS A 167 25.23 -19.42 -3.85
C LYS A 167 23.79 -19.36 -4.35
N ASN A 168 23.39 -18.21 -4.89
CA ASN A 168 22.06 -17.93 -5.43
C ASN A 168 20.90 -18.02 -4.42
N GLN A 169 21.19 -17.93 -3.12
CA GLN A 169 20.17 -17.82 -2.09
C GLN A 169 20.32 -16.48 -1.35
N VAL A 170 19.18 -15.84 -1.12
CA VAL A 170 19.09 -14.59 -0.36
C VAL A 170 18.14 -14.81 0.82
N GLY A 171 18.58 -14.42 2.01
CA GLY A 171 17.73 -14.35 3.18
C GLY A 171 17.01 -13.00 3.19
N VAL A 172 15.72 -12.98 3.50
CA VAL A 172 14.97 -11.72 3.64
C VAL A 172 14.60 -11.53 5.11
N LYS A 173 14.89 -10.35 5.65
CA LYS A 173 14.42 -9.90 6.96
C LYS A 173 13.70 -8.56 6.80
N SER A 174 12.65 -8.32 7.57
CA SER A 174 11.92 -7.07 7.55
C SER A 174 11.54 -6.60 8.96
N TRP A 175 11.42 -5.28 9.14
CA TRP A 175 10.94 -4.71 10.40
C TRP A 175 9.46 -5.05 10.63
N PHE A 176 8.65 -4.97 9.57
CA PHE A 176 7.24 -5.33 9.57
C PHE A 176 6.96 -6.52 8.63
N PRO A 177 6.00 -7.40 8.94
CA PRO A 177 5.65 -8.53 8.09
C PRO A 177 5.16 -8.06 6.71
N PRO A 178 5.51 -8.76 5.62
CA PRO A 178 4.99 -8.47 4.29
C PRO A 178 3.46 -8.51 4.22
N PRO A 179 2.80 -7.74 3.34
CA PRO A 179 1.34 -7.74 3.20
C PRO A 179 0.72 -9.13 3.02
N ALA A 180 1.39 -10.02 2.29
CA ALA A 180 0.94 -11.40 2.09
C ALA A 180 0.69 -12.15 3.42
N VAL A 181 1.49 -11.90 4.46
CA VAL A 181 1.34 -12.54 5.78
C VAL A 181 0.03 -12.14 6.46
N TRP A 182 -0.45 -10.91 6.21
CA TRP A 182 -1.70 -10.39 6.75
C TRP A 182 -2.92 -10.89 5.96
N ASN A 183 -2.74 -11.15 4.66
CA ASN A 183 -3.83 -11.54 3.75
C ASN A 183 -4.13 -13.05 3.77
N GLU A 184 -3.27 -13.89 4.34
CA GLU A 184 -3.52 -15.33 4.50
C GLU A 184 -4.52 -15.60 5.65
N ILE A 185 -5.82 -15.58 5.31
CA ILE A 185 -6.96 -15.87 6.19
C ILE A 185 -6.75 -17.19 6.95
N ASP A 186 -6.28 -18.23 6.27
CA ASP A 186 -6.29 -19.61 6.77
C ASP A 186 -5.15 -19.97 7.74
N LYS A 187 -4.10 -19.16 7.83
CA LYS A 187 -2.93 -19.48 8.69
C LYS A 187 -2.79 -18.56 9.90
N ASN A 188 -3.21 -17.30 9.77
CA ASN A 188 -2.97 -16.29 10.80
C ASN A 188 -4.25 -15.70 11.40
N GLY A 189 -5.43 -15.94 10.82
CA GLY A 189 -6.72 -15.41 11.34
C GLY A 189 -6.83 -13.88 11.26
N ILE A 190 -6.06 -13.25 10.37
CA ILE A 190 -5.85 -11.79 10.27
C ILE A 190 -6.35 -11.22 8.92
N GLY A 191 -6.97 -12.02 8.05
CA GLY A 191 -7.50 -11.55 6.76
C GLY A 191 -8.83 -10.79 6.86
N TRP A 192 -8.89 -9.80 7.76
CA TRP A 192 -10.01 -8.88 7.85
C TRP A 192 -9.89 -7.80 6.76
N LEU A 193 -11.03 -7.38 6.24
CA LEU A 193 -11.09 -6.28 5.27
C LEU A 193 -10.55 -4.96 5.86
N GLU A 194 -10.77 -4.74 7.15
CA GLU A 194 -10.36 -3.54 7.88
C GLU A 194 -9.05 -3.77 8.66
N TRP A 195 -8.28 -2.69 8.85
CA TRP A 195 -7.27 -2.63 9.89
C TRP A 195 -7.97 -2.61 11.26
N THR A 196 -7.97 -3.74 11.94
CA THR A 196 -8.67 -3.93 13.22
C THR A 196 -7.86 -3.44 14.41
N GLU A 197 -8.51 -3.30 15.57
CA GLU A 197 -7.85 -3.02 16.86
C GLU A 197 -6.78 -4.06 17.20
N ARG A 198 -7.00 -5.32 16.82
CA ARG A 198 -6.00 -6.40 17.01
C ARG A 198 -4.75 -6.15 16.17
N ASN A 199 -4.91 -5.68 14.94
CA ASN A 199 -3.79 -5.34 14.07
C ASN A 199 -3.02 -4.13 14.62
N GLU A 200 -3.75 -3.12 15.13
CA GLU A 200 -3.14 -1.97 15.79
C GLU A 200 -2.35 -2.38 17.03
N TYR A 201 -2.94 -3.22 17.90
CA TYR A 201 -2.26 -3.73 19.08
C TYR A 201 -0.96 -4.46 18.73
N TRP A 202 -1.01 -5.34 17.72
CA TRP A 202 0.20 -6.03 17.23
C TRP A 202 1.25 -5.03 16.74
N TYR A 203 0.83 -4.01 15.99
CA TYR A 203 1.73 -3.00 15.44
C TYR A 203 2.42 -2.18 16.54
N GLN A 204 1.67 -1.70 17.53
CA GLN A 204 2.22 -0.95 18.67
C GLN A 204 3.17 -1.83 19.50
N THR A 205 2.78 -3.06 19.80
CA THR A 205 3.64 -4.01 20.52
C THR A 205 4.94 -4.27 19.73
N ARG A 206 4.87 -4.33 18.40
CA ARG A 206 6.05 -4.51 17.57
C ARG A 206 6.99 -3.31 17.66
N LEU A 207 6.48 -2.08 17.70
CA LEU A 207 7.29 -0.88 17.86
C LEU A 207 8.03 -0.85 19.20
N GLU A 208 7.41 -1.34 20.27
CA GLU A 208 8.06 -1.43 21.60
C GLU A 208 9.21 -2.46 21.65
N LEU A 209 9.27 -3.39 20.69
CA LEU A 209 10.29 -4.45 20.61
C LEU A 209 11.48 -4.09 19.70
N ILE A 210 11.43 -2.94 19.03
CA ILE A 210 12.47 -2.44 18.11
C ILE A 210 13.41 -1.50 18.87
#